data_AF-A0A250FTX7-F1
#
_entry.id   AF-A0A250FTX7-F1
#
_cell.length_a   1.000
_cell.length_b   1.000
_cell.length_c   1.000
_cell.angle_alpha   90.00
_cell.angle_beta   90.00
_cell.angle_gamma   90.00
#
_symmetry.space_group_name_H-M   'P 1'
#
loop_
_entity.id
_entity.type
_entity.pdbx_description
1 polymer ?
#
loop_
_entity_poly.entity_id
_entity_poly.type
_entity_poly.pdbx_seq_one_letter_code
_entity_poly.pdbx_strand_id
1 'polypeptide(L)'
;MEKFFNNISQLIENEGINVTSLESEIGASQGVLSRAIRKHSSISVEWVIKLLKKYPKYNANWLLTGKGNMLKDGADAPYLEPVNWIKDDLSRYEGSHDRAALERVGLRLDEICKVRNISYDTLASILGIKRATLLIYIAGNKEVPASLLETLMLKMPEINPMWLLLGYGDIFNKKIIQ
;
A
#
# COMPACT_ATOMS: atom_id res chain seq x y z
N MET A 1 11.69 -5.42 -4.19
CA MET A 1 12.02 -4.78 -2.90
C MET A 1 13.29 -3.94 -2.94
N GLU A 2 14.32 -4.27 -3.73
CA GLU A 2 15.53 -3.42 -3.82
C GLU A 2 15.19 -1.96 -4.16
N LYS A 3 14.35 -1.74 -5.18
CA LYS A 3 13.86 -0.40 -5.55
C LYS A 3 13.16 0.32 -4.40
N PHE A 4 12.26 -0.37 -3.71
CA PHE A 4 11.57 0.18 -2.54
C PHE A 4 12.56 0.68 -1.46
N PHE A 5 13.60 -0.11 -1.15
CA PHE A 5 14.60 0.32 -0.17
C PHE A 5 15.46 1.47 -0.67
N ASN A 6 15.81 1.50 -1.96
CA ASN A 6 16.50 2.65 -2.56
C ASN A 6 15.64 3.91 -2.49
N ASN A 7 14.33 3.79 -2.67
CA ASN A 7 13.39 4.91 -2.55
C ASN A 7 13.26 5.39 -1.10
N ILE A 8 13.29 4.49 -0.11
CA ILE A 8 13.39 4.88 1.30
C ILE A 8 14.66 5.69 1.55
N SER A 9 15.81 5.26 1.03
CA SER A 9 17.07 6.00 1.18
C SER A 9 16.97 7.40 0.57
N GLN A 10 16.42 7.54 -0.64
CA GLN A 10 16.19 8.84 -1.28
C GLN A 10 15.23 9.73 -0.47
N LEU A 11 14.18 9.14 0.12
CA LEU A 11 13.28 9.88 1.00
C LEU A 11 14.01 10.39 2.25
N ILE A 12 14.79 9.53 2.91
CA ILE A 12 15.58 9.88 4.11
C ILE A 12 16.54 11.03 3.79
N GLU A 13 17.23 10.96 2.66
CA GLU A 13 18.13 12.01 2.17
C GLU A 13 17.39 13.32 1.91
N ASN A 14 16.25 13.28 1.22
CA ASN A 14 15.45 14.47 0.92
C ASN A 14 14.84 15.12 2.17
N GLU A 15 14.47 14.33 3.19
CA GLU A 15 13.99 14.87 4.47
C GLU A 15 15.14 15.28 5.41
N GLY A 16 16.39 14.99 5.08
CA GLY A 16 17.55 15.33 5.92
C GLY A 16 17.58 14.59 7.26
N ILE A 17 16.98 13.39 7.33
CA ILE A 17 16.92 12.56 8.54
C ILE A 17 17.81 11.31 8.38
N ASN A 18 17.83 10.45 9.39
CA ASN A 18 18.42 9.11 9.29
C ASN A 18 17.36 8.02 9.46
N VAL A 19 17.72 6.76 9.18
CA VAL A 19 16.78 5.62 9.26
C VAL A 19 16.18 5.42 10.65
N THR A 20 16.94 5.69 11.72
CA THR A 20 16.45 5.57 13.10
C THR A 20 15.41 6.65 13.42
N SER A 21 15.65 7.88 12.96
CA SER A 21 14.67 8.97 13.04
C SER A 21 13.40 8.63 12.26
N LEU A 22 13.53 8.10 11.05
CA LEU A 22 12.39 7.63 10.24
C LEU A 22 11.59 6.54 10.99
N GLU A 23 12.27 5.52 11.53
CA GLU A 23 11.64 4.46 12.31
C GLU A 23 10.86 5.05 13.50
N SER A 24 11.45 5.99 14.23
CA SER A 24 10.79 6.68 15.34
C SER A 24 9.57 7.50 14.89
N GLU A 25 9.67 8.22 13.78
CA GLU A 25 8.59 9.08 13.26
C GLU A 25 7.38 8.30 12.76
N ILE A 26 7.59 7.08 12.25
CA ILE A 26 6.51 6.16 11.86
C ILE A 26 6.14 5.18 12.98
N GLY A 27 6.72 5.32 14.18
CA GLY A 27 6.45 4.45 15.32
C GLY A 27 6.86 2.99 15.12
N ALA A 28 7.85 2.72 14.28
CA ALA A 28 8.48 1.41 14.14
C ALA A 28 9.51 1.20 15.25
N SER A 29 9.64 -0.04 15.74
CA SER A 29 10.73 -0.38 16.65
C SER A 29 12.08 -0.19 15.96
N GLN A 30 13.08 0.22 16.74
CA GLN A 30 14.43 0.41 16.21
C GLN A 30 14.95 -0.85 15.50
N GLY A 31 15.49 -0.64 14.31
CA GLY A 31 16.05 -1.65 13.43
C GLY A 31 15.05 -2.41 12.55
N VAL A 32 13.75 -2.10 12.59
CA VAL A 32 12.76 -2.75 11.68
C VAL A 32 13.10 -2.47 10.21
N LEU A 33 13.23 -1.20 9.81
CA LEU A 33 13.59 -0.81 8.45
C LEU A 33 15.07 -1.11 8.19
N SER A 34 15.94 -0.82 9.14
CA SER A 34 17.39 -1.02 8.99
C SER A 34 17.76 -2.49 8.74
N ARG A 35 17.12 -3.44 9.44
CA ARG A 35 17.32 -4.88 9.20
C ARG A 35 16.75 -5.30 7.85
N ALA A 36 15.61 -4.77 7.47
CA ALA A 36 14.96 -5.10 6.21
C ALA A 36 15.79 -4.65 5.00
N ILE A 37 16.34 -3.43 5.05
CA ILE A 37 17.27 -2.91 4.04
C ILE A 37 18.49 -3.83 3.94
N ARG A 38 19.15 -4.13 5.06
CA ARG A 38 20.37 -4.97 5.08
C ARG A 38 20.13 -6.41 4.58
N LYS A 39 18.99 -7.01 4.92
CA LYS A 39 18.66 -8.40 4.58
C LYS A 39 17.90 -8.54 3.25
N HIS A 40 17.56 -7.42 2.60
CA HIS A 40 16.67 -7.37 1.45
C HIS A 40 15.33 -8.10 1.69
N SER A 41 14.83 -8.12 2.93
CA SER A 41 13.58 -8.81 3.30
C SER A 41 12.40 -7.86 3.27
N SER A 42 11.23 -8.29 2.81
CA SER A 42 10.02 -7.45 2.85
C SER A 42 9.68 -7.00 4.27
N ILE A 43 9.10 -5.81 4.37
CA ILE A 43 8.46 -5.30 5.59
C ILE A 43 6.94 -5.47 5.52
N SER A 44 6.27 -5.22 6.64
CA SER A 44 4.81 -5.08 6.68
C SER A 44 4.34 -3.84 5.93
N VAL A 45 3.18 -3.93 5.27
CA VAL A 45 2.53 -2.80 4.60
C VAL A 45 2.20 -1.66 5.56
N GLU A 46 2.02 -1.94 6.84
CA GLU A 46 1.71 -0.93 7.86
C GLU A 46 2.76 0.19 7.87
N TRP A 47 4.04 -0.15 7.69
CA TRP A 47 5.11 0.85 7.66
C TRP A 47 5.05 1.73 6.42
N VAL A 48 4.63 1.18 5.28
CA VAL A 48 4.39 1.97 4.06
C VAL A 48 3.23 2.94 4.29
N ILE A 49 2.14 2.46 4.90
CA ILE A 49 0.97 3.28 5.24
C ILE A 49 1.36 4.41 6.17
N LYS A 50 2.10 4.13 7.26
CA LYS A 50 2.53 5.16 8.22
C LYS A 50 3.48 6.16 7.59
N LEU A 51 4.40 5.70 6.74
CA LEU A 51 5.30 6.58 6.00
C LEU A 51 4.52 7.53 5.08
N LEU A 52 3.54 7.03 4.32
CA LEU A 52 2.72 7.88 3.44
C LEU A 52 1.78 8.82 4.21
N LYS A 53 1.30 8.43 5.39
CA LYS A 53 0.56 9.32 6.29
C LYS A 53 1.47 10.42 6.86
N LYS A 54 2.73 10.09 7.17
CA LYS A 54 3.71 11.03 7.75
C LYS A 54 4.31 11.97 6.72
N TYR A 55 4.61 11.47 5.52
CA TYR A 55 5.19 12.24 4.41
C TYR A 55 4.27 12.26 3.19
N PRO A 56 3.14 12.97 3.29
CA PRO A 56 2.11 13.04 2.26
C PRO A 56 2.59 13.43 0.86
N LYS A 57 3.62 14.26 0.81
CA LYS A 57 4.18 14.83 -0.42
C LYS A 57 4.84 13.80 -1.33
N TYR A 58 5.10 12.59 -0.84
CA TYR A 58 5.72 11.52 -1.62
C TYR A 58 4.70 10.68 -2.38
N ASN A 59 5.02 10.35 -3.61
CA ASN A 59 4.19 9.52 -4.46
C ASN A 59 4.27 8.04 -4.03
N ALA A 60 3.11 7.43 -3.75
CA ALA A 60 3.03 6.04 -3.31
C ALA A 60 3.46 5.04 -4.40
N ASN A 61 3.18 5.32 -5.68
CA ASN A 61 3.61 4.49 -6.80
C ASN A 61 5.13 4.52 -6.95
N TRP A 62 5.74 5.71 -6.85
CA TRP A 62 7.19 5.85 -6.84
C TRP A 62 7.78 5.08 -5.67
N LEU A 63 7.27 5.29 -4.45
CA LEU A 63 7.81 4.63 -3.26
C LEU A 63 7.84 3.10 -3.43
N LEU A 64 6.73 2.51 -3.88
CA LEU A 64 6.60 1.06 -4.03
C LEU A 64 7.37 0.48 -5.22
N THR A 65 7.41 1.17 -6.36
CA THR A 65 7.85 0.57 -7.64
C THR A 65 9.05 1.26 -8.29
N GLY A 66 9.39 2.46 -7.85
CA GLY A 66 10.34 3.37 -8.49
C GLY A 66 9.82 4.02 -9.78
N LYS A 67 8.53 3.91 -10.10
CA LYS A 67 7.92 4.54 -11.28
C LYS A 67 7.22 5.85 -10.93
N GLY A 68 7.36 6.85 -11.81
CA GLY A 68 6.81 8.19 -11.60
C GLY A 68 7.75 9.08 -10.78
N ASN A 69 7.29 10.30 -10.50
CA ASN A 69 8.06 11.28 -9.75
C ASN A 69 8.09 10.95 -8.25
N MET A 70 9.20 11.26 -7.59
CA MET A 70 9.36 11.06 -6.14
C MET A 70 8.31 11.86 -5.35
N LEU A 71 8.21 13.14 -5.67
CA LEU A 71 7.24 14.03 -5.10
C LEU A 71 5.98 14.05 -5.96
N LYS A 72 4.85 14.29 -5.33
CA LYS A 72 3.58 14.51 -6.02
C LYS A 72 3.57 15.92 -6.61
N ASP A 73 3.13 16.05 -7.86
CA ASP A 73 3.00 17.33 -8.56
C ASP A 73 1.52 17.73 -8.65
N GLY A 74 1.20 18.98 -8.31
CA GLY A 74 -0.12 19.61 -8.55
C GLY A 74 -1.34 18.78 -8.16
N ALA A 75 -1.91 18.05 -9.13
CA ALA A 75 -3.15 17.27 -9.05
C ALA A 75 -3.08 16.03 -8.14
N ASP A 76 -1.88 15.56 -7.79
CA ASP A 76 -1.69 14.42 -6.88
C ASP A 76 -1.56 14.86 -5.40
N ALA A 77 -1.72 16.15 -5.10
CA ALA A 77 -1.49 16.71 -3.76
C ALA A 77 -2.33 16.03 -2.64
N PRO A 78 -1.78 15.93 -1.42
CA PRO A 78 -1.85 14.66 -0.71
C PRO A 78 -3.16 14.28 -0.02
N TYR A 79 -4.17 15.16 0.08
CA TYR A 79 -5.38 14.88 0.84
C TYR A 79 -6.64 15.61 0.37
N LEU A 80 -6.75 16.02 -0.90
CA LEU A 80 -7.97 16.69 -1.38
C LEU A 80 -9.11 15.71 -1.73
N GLU A 81 -8.80 14.45 -1.99
CA GLU A 81 -9.83 13.44 -2.22
C GLU A 81 -10.32 12.84 -0.89
N PRO A 82 -11.65 12.73 -0.67
CA PRO A 82 -12.18 12.14 0.55
C PRO A 82 -11.78 10.67 0.65
N VAL A 83 -11.70 10.17 1.88
CA VAL A 83 -11.53 8.73 2.08
C VAL A 83 -12.77 8.02 1.54
N ASN A 84 -12.57 7.15 0.56
CA ASN A 84 -13.59 6.32 -0.02
C ASN A 84 -13.46 4.92 0.58
N TRP A 85 -13.82 4.80 1.87
CA TRP A 85 -14.03 3.50 2.47
C TRP A 85 -15.13 2.80 1.68
N ILE A 86 -14.82 1.62 1.16
CA ILE A 86 -15.60 0.82 0.21
C ILE A 86 -17.11 1.05 0.40
N LYS A 87 -17.74 1.70 -0.60
CA LYS A 87 -19.17 2.09 -0.59
C LYS A 87 -20.14 0.93 -0.35
N ASP A 88 -19.71 -0.30 -0.57
CA ASP A 88 -20.58 -1.48 -0.63
C ASP A 88 -20.43 -2.45 0.56
N ASP A 89 -19.60 -2.09 1.57
CA ASP A 89 -19.23 -3.03 2.65
C ASP A 89 -19.84 -2.75 4.02
N LEU A 90 -20.39 -1.56 4.29
CA LEU A 90 -21.02 -1.32 5.60
C LEU A 90 -22.16 -2.31 5.87
N SER A 91 -22.94 -2.67 4.85
CA SER A 91 -24.05 -3.63 4.95
C SER A 91 -23.61 -5.09 5.03
N ARG A 92 -22.43 -5.45 4.49
CA ARG A 92 -21.87 -6.82 4.53
C ARG A 92 -21.15 -7.11 5.84
N TYR A 93 -20.67 -6.07 6.51
CA TYR A 93 -19.97 -6.12 7.78
C TYR A 93 -20.85 -5.66 8.96
N GLU A 94 -22.18 -5.64 8.81
CA GLU A 94 -23.11 -5.56 9.94
C GLU A 94 -22.98 -6.82 10.82
N GLY A 95 -22.00 -6.81 11.72
CA GLY A 95 -21.67 -7.90 12.65
C GLY A 95 -20.16 -7.97 12.98
N SER A 96 -19.85 -8.27 14.26
CA SER A 96 -18.58 -8.55 14.98
C SER A 96 -17.22 -7.98 14.52
N HIS A 97 -17.15 -7.17 13.48
CA HIS A 97 -15.92 -6.60 12.96
C HIS A 97 -15.96 -5.08 13.14
N ASP A 98 -14.96 -4.58 13.85
CA ASP A 98 -14.75 -3.14 14.04
C ASP A 98 -14.55 -2.44 12.68
N ARG A 99 -15.00 -1.17 12.57
CA ARG A 99 -14.83 -0.33 11.36
C ARG A 99 -13.36 -0.22 10.94
N ALA A 100 -12.41 -0.38 11.87
CA ALA A 100 -10.98 -0.50 11.57
C ALA A 100 -10.64 -1.64 10.58
N ALA A 101 -11.50 -2.65 10.43
CA ALA A 101 -11.36 -3.69 9.43
C ALA A 101 -11.47 -3.16 7.99
N LEU A 102 -12.29 -2.15 7.77
CA LEU A 102 -12.50 -1.51 6.46
C LEU A 102 -11.27 -0.75 5.96
N GLU A 103 -10.35 -0.41 6.86
CA GLU A 103 -9.06 0.20 6.52
C GLU A 103 -8.03 -0.84 6.07
N ARG A 104 -8.32 -2.14 6.18
CA ARG A 104 -7.33 -3.19 5.90
C ARG A 104 -7.06 -3.31 4.41
N VAL A 105 -5.78 -3.38 4.08
CA VAL A 105 -5.31 -3.70 2.71
C VAL A 105 -5.91 -5.02 2.22
N GLY A 106 -6.10 -6.00 3.12
CA GLY A 106 -6.74 -7.27 2.81
C GLY A 106 -8.13 -7.13 2.16
N LEU A 107 -9.01 -6.28 2.71
CA LEU A 107 -10.35 -6.07 2.14
C LEU A 107 -10.29 -5.36 0.79
N ARG A 108 -9.30 -4.49 0.57
CA ARG A 108 -9.10 -3.85 -0.73
C ARG A 108 -8.56 -4.82 -1.78
N LEU A 109 -7.79 -5.85 -1.39
CA LEU A 109 -7.43 -6.96 -2.29
C LEU A 109 -8.67 -7.78 -2.69
N ASP A 110 -9.58 -8.02 -1.75
CA ASP A 110 -10.87 -8.66 -2.04
C ASP A 110 -11.73 -7.81 -3.00
N GLU A 111 -11.77 -6.49 -2.77
CA GLU A 111 -12.51 -5.57 -3.62
C GLU A 111 -11.97 -5.54 -5.06
N ILE A 112 -10.64 -5.62 -5.24
CA ILE A 112 -10.03 -5.78 -6.57
C ILE A 112 -10.57 -7.01 -7.29
N CYS A 113 -10.71 -8.16 -6.61
CA CYS A 113 -11.28 -9.36 -7.22
C CYS A 113 -12.71 -9.11 -7.75
N LYS A 114 -13.55 -8.45 -6.95
CA LYS A 114 -14.95 -8.16 -7.31
C LYS A 114 -15.05 -7.21 -8.49
N VAL A 115 -14.42 -6.03 -8.41
CA VAL A 115 -14.57 -4.99 -9.45
C VAL A 115 -13.92 -5.39 -10.77
N ARG A 116 -12.94 -6.30 -10.73
CA ARG A 116 -12.32 -6.87 -11.92
C ARG A 116 -12.99 -8.15 -12.40
N ASN A 117 -13.97 -8.67 -11.65
CA ASN A 117 -14.60 -9.95 -11.90
C ASN A 117 -13.59 -11.08 -12.10
N ILE A 118 -12.59 -11.16 -11.20
CA ILE A 118 -11.56 -12.21 -11.19
C ILE A 118 -11.63 -13.04 -9.91
N SER A 119 -11.25 -14.31 -10.01
CA SER A 119 -11.21 -15.20 -8.84
C SER A 119 -10.01 -14.89 -7.93
N TYR A 120 -10.09 -15.35 -6.67
CA TYR A 120 -8.93 -15.32 -5.76
C TYR A 120 -7.76 -16.15 -6.27
N ASP A 121 -8.00 -17.24 -7.01
CA ASP A 121 -6.94 -18.02 -7.64
C ASP A 121 -6.19 -17.16 -8.67
N THR A 122 -6.93 -16.43 -9.51
CA THR A 122 -6.35 -15.51 -10.49
C THR A 122 -5.53 -14.41 -9.82
N LEU A 123 -6.06 -13.73 -8.79
CA LEU A 123 -5.30 -12.69 -8.09
C LEU A 123 -4.06 -13.26 -7.38
N ALA A 124 -4.19 -14.43 -6.74
CA ALA A 124 -3.06 -15.10 -6.11
C ALA A 124 -1.95 -15.45 -7.12
N SER A 125 -2.31 -15.92 -8.32
CA SER A 125 -1.37 -16.15 -9.41
C SER A 125 -0.69 -14.87 -9.88
N ILE A 126 -1.42 -13.75 -10.03
CA ILE A 126 -0.84 -12.44 -10.37
C ILE A 126 0.19 -12.01 -9.33
N LEU A 127 -0.12 -12.23 -8.05
CA LEU A 127 0.73 -11.89 -6.91
C LEU A 127 1.87 -12.89 -6.66
N GLY A 128 1.91 -14.02 -7.38
CA GLY A 128 2.91 -15.07 -7.18
C GLY A 128 2.79 -15.79 -5.84
N ILE A 129 1.59 -15.88 -5.26
CA ILE A 129 1.34 -16.54 -3.97
C ILE A 129 0.26 -17.62 -4.10
N LYS A 130 0.11 -18.46 -3.07
CA LYS A 130 -0.98 -19.43 -2.99
C LYS A 130 -2.30 -18.73 -2.63
N ARG A 131 -3.42 -19.21 -3.16
CA ARG A 131 -4.77 -18.72 -2.78
C ARG A 131 -5.00 -18.73 -1.28
N ALA A 132 -4.61 -19.81 -0.58
CA ALA A 132 -4.75 -19.89 0.88
C ALA A 132 -4.02 -18.74 1.60
N THR A 133 -2.85 -18.34 1.10
CA THR A 133 -2.09 -17.20 1.63
C THR A 133 -2.82 -15.88 1.40
N LEU A 134 -3.40 -15.68 0.21
CA LEU A 134 -4.23 -14.50 -0.10
C LEU A 134 -5.45 -14.40 0.85
N LEU A 135 -6.15 -15.51 1.10
CA LEU A 135 -7.32 -15.52 1.99
C LEU A 135 -6.97 -15.16 3.44
N ILE A 136 -5.80 -15.58 3.94
CA ILE A 136 -5.32 -15.20 5.27
C ILE A 136 -5.07 -13.69 5.35
N TYR A 137 -4.55 -13.06 4.28
CA TYR A 137 -4.38 -11.61 4.20
C TYR A 137 -5.71 -10.87 4.13
N ILE A 138 -6.65 -11.34 3.31
CA ILE A 138 -8.01 -10.77 3.21
C ILE A 138 -8.70 -10.80 4.58
N ALA A 139 -8.61 -11.94 5.27
CA ALA A 139 -9.19 -12.11 6.62
C ALA A 139 -8.51 -11.25 7.69
N GLY A 140 -7.35 -10.65 7.42
CA GLY A 140 -6.58 -9.90 8.42
C GLY A 140 -5.88 -10.78 9.46
N ASN A 141 -5.80 -12.09 9.23
CA ASN A 141 -5.14 -13.04 10.14
C ASN A 141 -3.61 -12.98 10.06
N LYS A 142 -3.07 -12.27 9.06
CA LYS A 142 -1.63 -12.01 8.90
C LYS A 142 -1.43 -10.65 8.25
N GLU A 143 -0.35 -9.98 8.65
CA GLU A 143 0.08 -8.74 8.01
C GLU A 143 0.46 -8.96 6.54
N VAL A 144 0.02 -8.03 5.69
CA VAL A 144 0.33 -8.06 4.26
C VAL A 144 1.76 -7.54 4.06
N PRO A 145 2.64 -8.28 3.38
CA PRO A 145 4.00 -7.81 3.08
C PRO A 145 3.97 -6.73 1.99
N ALA A 146 4.78 -5.69 2.13
CA ALA A 146 4.92 -4.62 1.14
C ALA A 146 5.35 -5.12 -0.25
N SER A 147 6.12 -6.21 -0.32
CA SER A 147 6.52 -6.84 -1.60
C SER A 147 5.33 -7.36 -2.42
N LEU A 148 4.24 -7.76 -1.76
CA LEU A 148 3.01 -8.16 -2.44
C LEU A 148 2.36 -6.95 -3.13
N LEU A 149 2.41 -5.78 -2.49
CA LEU A 149 1.89 -4.55 -3.10
C LEU A 149 2.78 -4.03 -4.22
N GLU A 150 4.11 -4.09 -4.07
CA GLU A 150 5.04 -3.81 -5.18
C GLU A 150 4.68 -4.68 -6.39
N THR A 151 4.48 -5.99 -6.18
CA THR A 151 4.07 -6.92 -7.25
C THR A 151 2.75 -6.52 -7.88
N LEU A 152 1.74 -6.21 -7.05
CA LEU A 152 0.43 -5.79 -7.54
C LEU A 152 0.53 -4.51 -8.38
N MET A 153 1.22 -3.47 -7.91
CA MET A 153 1.39 -2.21 -8.64
C MET A 153 2.17 -2.39 -9.94
N LEU A 154 3.11 -3.33 -9.99
CA LEU A 154 3.83 -3.65 -11.22
C LEU A 154 2.96 -4.41 -12.24
N LYS A 155 2.08 -5.29 -11.77
CA LYS A 155 1.24 -6.16 -12.63
C LYS A 155 -0.12 -5.55 -12.98
N MET A 156 -0.62 -4.64 -12.16
CA MET A 156 -1.91 -3.96 -12.31
C MET A 156 -1.72 -2.44 -12.08
N PRO A 157 -0.91 -1.76 -12.92
CA PRO A 157 -0.55 -0.34 -12.76
C PRO A 157 -1.75 0.63 -12.87
N GLU A 158 -2.89 0.16 -13.35
CA GLU A 158 -4.15 0.88 -13.36
C GLU A 158 -4.77 1.05 -11.96
N ILE A 159 -4.37 0.23 -10.98
CA ILE A 159 -4.86 0.35 -9.59
C ILE A 159 -4.19 1.56 -8.93
N ASN A 160 -5.01 2.35 -8.24
CA ASN A 160 -4.56 3.50 -7.48
C ASN A 160 -3.90 3.05 -6.16
N PRO A 161 -2.60 3.33 -5.95
CA PRO A 161 -1.91 2.96 -4.73
C PRO A 161 -2.43 3.71 -3.50
N MET A 162 -2.93 4.94 -3.66
CA MET A 162 -3.51 5.71 -2.55
C MET A 162 -4.81 5.08 -2.07
N TRP A 163 -5.66 4.64 -3.01
CA TRP A 163 -6.87 3.89 -2.66
C TRP A 163 -6.51 2.57 -1.98
N LEU A 164 -5.55 1.82 -2.53
CA LEU A 164 -5.15 0.52 -2.00
C LEU A 164 -4.47 0.56 -0.61
N LEU A 165 -3.69 1.60 -0.32
CA LEU A 165 -2.94 1.74 0.93
C LEU A 165 -3.69 2.53 1.99
N LEU A 166 -4.36 3.61 1.58
CA LEU A 166 -4.97 4.58 2.50
C LEU A 166 -6.48 4.80 2.30
N GLY A 167 -7.06 4.30 1.22
CA GLY A 167 -8.49 4.41 0.94
C GLY A 167 -8.87 5.74 0.29
N TYR A 168 -7.90 6.54 -0.12
CA TYR A 168 -8.14 7.82 -0.77
C TYR A 168 -8.38 7.65 -2.26
N GLY A 169 -9.46 8.27 -2.76
CA GLY A 169 -9.78 8.32 -4.19
C GLY A 169 -10.47 7.06 -4.72
N ASP A 170 -10.44 6.94 -6.04
CA ASP A 170 -11.04 5.81 -6.77
C ASP A 170 -10.08 4.61 -6.84
N ILE A 171 -10.64 3.41 -7.03
CA ILE A 171 -9.88 2.15 -7.17
C ILE A 171 -8.87 2.23 -8.32
N PHE A 172 -9.27 2.86 -9.42
CA PHE A 172 -8.47 2.99 -10.62
C PHE A 172 -7.91 4.40 -10.73
N ASN A 173 -6.66 4.51 -11.19
CA ASN A 173 -6.08 5.79 -11.56
C ASN A 173 -6.95 6.43 -12.65
N LYS A 174 -7.30 7.71 -12.48
CA LYS A 174 -7.99 8.48 -13.53
C LYS A 174 -7.12 8.43 -14.79
N LYS A 175 -7.71 8.06 -15.94
CA LYS A 175 -7.00 8.20 -17.22
C LYS A 175 -6.67 9.68 -17.37
N ILE A 176 -5.37 10.00 -17.45
CA ILE A 176 -4.96 11.31 -17.94
C ILE A 176 -5.44 11.33 -19.40
N ILE A 177 -6.51 12.07 -19.67
CA ILE A 177 -6.87 12.44 -21.02
C ILE A 177 -5.72 13.33 -21.48
N GLN A 178 -4.82 12.78 -22.30
CA GLN A 178 -3.86 13.57 -23.07
C GLN A 178 -4.59 14.24 -24.22
#